data_AF-A0A8C0XDF1-F1
#
_entry.id   AF-A0A8C0XDF1-F1
#
_cell.length_a   1.000
_cell.length_b   1.000
_cell.length_c   1.000
_cell.angle_alpha   90.00
_cell.angle_beta   90.00
_cell.angle_gamma   90.00
#
_symmetry.space_group_name_H-M   'P 1'
#
loop_
_entity.id
_entity.type
_entity.pdbx_description
1 polymer ?
#
loop_
_entity_poly.entity_id
_entity_poly.type
_entity_poly.pdbx_seq_one_letter_code
_entity_poly.pdbx_strand_id
1 'polypeptide(L)'
;MLDLEVVPERSLENEQWEFTLGMPPAQAVAILQKHCHIIKNVQVLYSEQSLLNHDLILNLTQDGIKLLFDAFDHRLKVTEVSELTKVKLKSCGVHLNSQAIAPTNVLQDGTGPSGL
;
A
#
# COMPACT_ATOMS: atom_id res chain seq x y z
N MET A 1 -2.29 -14.16 0.24
CA MET A 1 -1.20 -13.18 0.30
C MET A 1 -1.11 -12.53 -1.06
N LEU A 2 -1.51 -11.26 -1.12
CA LEU A 2 -1.42 -10.45 -2.33
C LEU A 2 0.04 -10.25 -2.76
N ASP A 3 0.25 -10.09 -4.06
CA ASP A 3 1.53 -9.72 -4.69
C ASP A 3 1.33 -8.39 -5.41
N LEU A 4 1.93 -7.33 -4.86
CA LEU A 4 1.63 -5.94 -5.20
C LEU A 4 2.93 -5.16 -5.44
N GLU A 5 2.87 -4.23 -6.37
CA GLU A 5 3.90 -3.23 -6.59
C GLU A 5 3.53 -1.92 -5.89
N VAL A 6 4.49 -1.36 -5.18
CA VAL A 6 4.41 -0.02 -4.61
C VAL A 6 5.00 0.94 -5.61
N VAL A 7 4.17 1.87 -6.09
CA VAL A 7 4.63 3.04 -6.84
C VAL A 7 4.62 4.22 -5.87
N PRO A 8 5.80 4.68 -5.40
CA PRO A 8 5.89 5.73 -4.40
C PRO A 8 5.06 6.95 -4.77
N GLU A 9 4.36 7.52 -3.78
CA GLU A 9 3.54 8.73 -3.92
C GLU A 9 2.40 8.63 -4.95
N ARG A 10 2.10 7.42 -5.45
CA ARG A 10 1.10 7.22 -6.50
C ARG A 10 0.12 6.11 -6.17
N SER A 11 0.57 4.87 -6.04
CA SER A 11 -0.33 3.71 -6.01
C SER A 11 0.25 2.47 -5.32
N LEU A 12 -0.67 1.60 -4.91
CA LEU A 12 -0.41 0.19 -4.61
C LEU A 12 -1.17 -0.65 -5.63
N GLU A 13 -0.47 -1.39 -6.48
CA GLU A 13 -1.05 -1.95 -7.70
C GLU A 13 -0.58 -3.37 -8.05
N ASN A 14 -1.29 -3.98 -8.99
CA ASN A 14 -0.87 -5.15 -9.75
C ASN A 14 -1.47 -5.10 -11.15
N GLU A 15 -1.33 -6.16 -11.93
CA GLU A 15 -1.82 -6.22 -13.32
C GLU A 15 -3.36 -6.09 -13.48
N GLN A 16 -4.12 -6.27 -12.40
CA GLN A 16 -5.59 -6.33 -12.44
C GLN A 16 -6.26 -5.09 -11.83
N TRP A 17 -5.62 -4.46 -10.86
CA TRP A 17 -6.18 -3.32 -10.12
C TRP A 17 -5.10 -2.47 -9.48
N GLU A 18 -5.45 -1.22 -9.19
CA GLU A 18 -4.61 -0.27 -8.47
C GLU A 18 -5.43 0.49 -7.43
N PHE A 19 -4.83 0.77 -6.28
CA PHE A 19 -5.30 1.80 -5.35
C PHE A 19 -4.41 3.02 -5.49
N THR A 20 -4.94 4.07 -6.11
CA THR A 20 -4.20 5.31 -6.40
C THR A 20 -4.56 6.40 -5.40
N LEU A 21 -3.58 7.20 -4.98
CA LEU A 21 -3.85 8.40 -4.20
C LEU A 21 -4.85 9.31 -4.94
N GLY A 22 -5.79 9.90 -4.18
CA GLY A 22 -6.89 10.69 -4.74
C GLY A 22 -8.15 9.89 -5.04
N MET A 23 -8.10 8.54 -5.03
CA MET A 23 -9.23 7.66 -5.34
C MET A 23 -10.39 7.84 -4.32
N PRO A 24 -11.65 7.96 -4.77
CA PRO A 24 -12.80 7.98 -3.86
C PRO A 24 -13.10 6.59 -3.27
N PRO A 25 -13.75 6.49 -2.09
CA PRO A 25 -13.92 5.22 -1.38
C PRO A 25 -14.80 4.26 -2.17
N ALA A 26 -15.77 4.78 -2.93
CA ALA A 26 -16.65 3.99 -3.79
C ALA A 26 -15.86 3.21 -4.86
N GLN A 27 -14.81 3.80 -5.43
CA GLN A 27 -13.98 3.12 -6.43
C GLN A 27 -13.12 2.04 -5.78
N ALA A 28 -12.56 2.31 -4.60
CA ALA A 28 -11.83 1.30 -3.83
C ALA A 28 -12.75 0.13 -3.44
N VAL A 29 -13.97 0.41 -2.97
CA VAL A 29 -14.99 -0.60 -2.67
C VAL A 29 -15.36 -1.42 -3.91
N ALA A 30 -15.49 -0.79 -5.08
CA ALA A 30 -15.75 -1.50 -6.32
C ALA A 30 -14.63 -2.50 -6.68
N ILE A 31 -13.35 -2.12 -6.49
CA ILE A 31 -12.20 -3.02 -6.66
C ILE A 31 -12.31 -4.19 -5.67
N LEU A 32 -12.53 -3.90 -4.38
CA LEU A 32 -12.67 -4.92 -3.35
C LEU A 32 -13.82 -5.90 -3.64
N GLN A 33 -14.96 -5.39 -4.11
CA GLN A 33 -16.11 -6.21 -4.49
C GLN A 33 -15.82 -7.09 -5.71
N LYS A 34 -15.18 -6.53 -6.74
CA LYS A 34 -14.80 -7.27 -7.96
C LYS A 34 -13.81 -8.40 -7.64
N HIS A 35 -12.94 -8.19 -6.66
CA HIS A 35 -11.88 -9.13 -6.29
C HIS A 35 -12.12 -9.83 -4.92
N CYS A 36 -13.38 -9.93 -4.48
CA CYS A 36 -13.76 -10.48 -3.16
C CYS A 36 -13.40 -11.95 -2.93
N HIS A 37 -13.11 -12.69 -4.00
CA HIS A 37 -12.61 -14.07 -3.93
C HIS A 37 -11.16 -14.14 -3.42
N ILE A 38 -10.40 -13.05 -3.61
CA ILE A 38 -8.98 -12.95 -3.29
C ILE A 38 -8.78 -12.04 -2.07
N ILE A 39 -9.37 -10.84 -2.08
CA ILE A 39 -9.29 -9.87 -1.00
C ILE A 39 -10.44 -10.12 -0.02
N LYS A 40 -10.12 -10.69 1.14
CA LYS A 40 -11.10 -11.12 2.15
C LYS A 40 -10.89 -10.39 3.47
N ASN A 41 -11.93 -10.43 4.32
CA ASN A 41 -11.92 -9.85 5.67
C ASN A 41 -11.54 -8.36 5.67
N VAL A 42 -12.20 -7.59 4.80
CA VAL A 42 -12.13 -6.13 4.82
C VAL A 42 -13.00 -5.61 5.96
N GLN A 43 -12.41 -4.77 6.81
CA GLN A 43 -13.13 -4.06 7.85
C GLN A 43 -13.24 -2.57 7.50
N VAL A 44 -14.36 -1.96 7.86
CA VAL A 44 -14.54 -0.52 7.76
C VAL A 44 -14.38 0.05 9.17
N LEU A 45 -13.40 0.92 9.38
CA LEU A 45 -13.17 1.59 10.65
C LEU A 45 -13.43 3.08 10.46
N TYR A 46 -14.25 3.65 11.33
CA TYR A 46 -14.59 5.07 11.34
C TYR A 46 -14.99 5.49 12.76
N SER A 47 -14.95 6.80 13.03
CA SER A 47 -15.30 7.35 14.34
C SER A 47 -16.71 7.94 14.32
N GLU A 48 -17.60 7.39 15.14
CA GLU A 48 -18.97 7.91 15.35
C GLU A 48 -18.98 9.25 16.10
N GLN A 49 -17.94 9.53 16.89
CA GLN A 49 -17.89 10.72 17.77
C GLN A 49 -17.46 11.99 17.02
N SER A 50 -16.83 11.85 15.85
CA SER A 50 -16.59 12.99 14.94
C SER A 50 -16.44 12.52 13.49
N LEU A 51 -17.60 12.33 12.86
CA LEU A 51 -17.75 11.89 11.46
C LEU A 51 -17.01 12.75 10.42
N LEU A 52 -16.61 13.97 10.79
CA LEU A 52 -15.94 14.94 9.92
C LEU A 52 -14.44 15.15 10.22
N ASN A 53 -13.93 14.58 11.32
CA ASN A 53 -12.55 14.84 11.77
C ASN A 53 -11.65 13.60 11.72
N HIS A 54 -12.21 12.44 11.44
CA HIS A 54 -11.44 11.20 11.37
C HIS A 54 -11.56 10.56 10.00
N ASP A 55 -10.44 10.01 9.56
CA ASP A 55 -10.34 9.29 8.30
C ASP A 55 -11.23 8.05 8.32
N LEU A 56 -11.84 7.77 7.17
CA LEU A 56 -12.44 6.47 6.91
C LEU A 56 -11.31 5.50 6.56
N ILE A 57 -11.28 4.34 7.23
CA ILE A 57 -10.25 3.34 7.00
C ILE A 57 -10.88 2.06 6.45
N LEU A 58 -10.38 1.59 5.31
CA LEU A 58 -10.62 0.22 4.85
C LEU A 58 -9.41 -0.63 5.23
N ASN A 59 -9.62 -1.58 6.14
CA ASN A 59 -8.56 -2.44 6.69
C ASN A 59 -8.65 -3.84 6.08
N LEU A 60 -7.71 -4.17 5.20
CA LEU A 60 -7.57 -5.48 4.56
C LEU A 60 -6.76 -6.38 5.51
N THR A 61 -7.44 -6.92 6.53
CA THR A 61 -6.79 -7.58 7.68
C THR A 61 -5.93 -8.80 7.33
N GLN A 62 -6.26 -9.52 6.25
CA GLN A 62 -5.50 -10.69 5.81
C GLN A 62 -4.24 -10.34 5.03
N ASP A 63 -4.17 -9.13 4.48
CA ASP A 63 -3.08 -8.68 3.63
C ASP A 63 -2.19 -7.63 4.32
N GLY A 64 -2.58 -7.17 5.52
CA GLY A 64 -1.80 -6.20 6.28
C GLY A 64 -1.76 -4.83 5.61
N ILE A 65 -2.84 -4.43 4.94
CA ILE A 65 -2.96 -3.17 4.20
C ILE A 65 -4.11 -2.35 4.80
N LYS A 66 -3.90 -1.04 4.94
CA LYS A 66 -4.95 -0.08 5.28
C LYS A 66 -5.01 1.01 4.23
N LEU A 67 -6.22 1.33 3.80
CA LEU A 67 -6.54 2.46 2.93
C LEU A 67 -7.18 3.54 3.77
N LEU A 68 -6.51 4.69 3.92
CA LEU A 68 -7.00 5.82 4.70
C LEU A 68 -7.53 6.89 3.76
N PHE A 69 -8.83 7.17 3.88
CA PHE A 69 -9.52 8.20 3.13
C PHE A 69 -9.69 9.43 4.00
N ASP A 70 -9.34 10.59 3.46
CA ASP A 70 -9.39 11.83 4.18
C ASP A 70 -10.80 12.16 4.70
N ALA A 71 -10.86 12.75 5.90
CA ALA A 71 -12.12 13.12 6.53
C ALA A 71 -12.90 14.20 5.77
N PHE A 72 -12.23 15.06 5.00
CA PHE A 72 -12.85 16.23 4.37
C PHE A 72 -13.23 16.01 2.90
N ASP A 73 -12.29 15.52 2.09
CA ASP A 73 -12.53 15.31 0.65
C ASP A 73 -12.84 13.85 0.28
N HIS A 74 -12.75 12.95 1.27
CA HIS A 74 -12.97 11.52 1.14
C HIS A 74 -12.09 10.85 0.09
N ARG A 75 -10.91 11.41 -0.20
CA ARG A 75 -9.96 10.81 -1.13
C ARG A 75 -8.95 9.96 -0.40
N LEU A 76 -8.52 8.87 -1.05
CA LEU A 76 -7.43 8.03 -0.56
C LEU A 76 -6.18 8.90 -0.43
N LYS A 77 -5.73 9.12 0.81
CA LYS A 77 -4.53 9.93 1.07
C LYS A 77 -3.33 9.09 1.49
N VAL A 78 -3.56 7.93 2.09
CA VAL A 78 -2.50 7.03 2.54
C VAL A 78 -2.89 5.59 2.26
N THR A 79 -1.94 4.85 1.68
CA THR A 79 -1.96 3.39 1.66
C THR A 79 -0.85 2.90 2.58
N GLU A 80 -1.24 2.37 3.73
CA GLU A 80 -0.31 1.88 4.74
C GLU A 80 -0.18 0.36 4.60
N VAL A 81 1.06 -0.15 4.59
CA VAL A 81 1.33 -1.58 4.75
C VAL A 81 1.78 -1.82 6.19
N SER A 82 0.86 -2.32 7.01
CA SER A 82 1.07 -2.52 8.45
C SER A 82 1.76 -3.85 8.78
N GLU A 83 1.66 -4.87 7.91
CA GLU A 83 2.26 -6.20 8.15
C GLU A 83 2.89 -6.76 6.88
N LEU A 84 4.21 -6.56 6.71
CA LEU A 84 4.97 -7.02 5.55
C LEU A 84 5.01 -8.56 5.38
N THR A 85 4.68 -9.32 6.42
CA THR A 85 4.60 -10.79 6.37
C THR A 85 3.32 -11.31 5.70
N LYS A 86 2.31 -10.44 5.51
CA LYS A 86 1.00 -10.79 4.94
C LYS A 86 0.82 -10.38 3.49
N VAL A 87 1.81 -9.68 2.92
CA VAL A 87 1.82 -9.20 1.53
C VAL A 87 3.21 -9.36 0.91
N LYS A 88 3.27 -9.72 -0.39
CA LYS A 88 4.49 -9.60 -1.17
C LYS A 88 4.50 -8.22 -1.81
N LEU A 89 5.51 -7.42 -1.47
CA LEU A 89 5.70 -6.11 -2.07
C LEU A 89 6.86 -6.11 -3.05
N LYS A 90 6.67 -5.42 -4.16
CA LYS A 90 7.69 -5.06 -5.13
C LYS A 90 7.85 -3.55 -5.17
N SER A 91 9.05 -3.07 -5.47
CA SER A 91 9.31 -1.68 -5.85
C SER A 91 10.30 -1.70 -7.01
N CYS A 92 9.96 -1.03 -8.11
CA CYS A 92 10.70 -1.10 -9.37
C CYS A 92 10.94 -2.55 -9.82
N GLY A 93 9.94 -3.42 -9.67
CA GLY A 93 10.04 -4.86 -9.97
C GLY A 93 10.87 -5.71 -8.99
N VAL A 94 11.52 -5.14 -7.97
CA VAL A 94 12.33 -5.88 -6.98
C VAL A 94 11.51 -6.22 -5.75
N HIS A 95 11.49 -7.50 -5.34
CA HIS A 95 10.73 -7.95 -4.17
C HIS A 95 11.39 -7.49 -2.87
N LEU A 96 10.69 -6.67 -2.08
CA LEU A 96 11.20 -6.12 -0.82
C LEU A 96 11.18 -7.13 0.34
N ASN A 97 10.18 -8.02 0.36
CA ASN A 97 9.93 -8.94 1.48
C ASN A 97 10.54 -10.34 1.29
N SER A 98 11.45 -10.49 0.33
CA SER A 98 12.23 -11.73 0.16
C SER A 98 13.35 -11.75 1.20
N GLN A 99 13.56 -12.89 1.88
CA GLN A 99 14.62 -13.09 2.90
C GLN A 99 16.07 -12.98 2.35
N ALA A 100 16.29 -12.30 1.23
CA ALA A 100 17.58 -12.23 0.53
C ALA A 100 18.08 -10.81 0.23
N ILE A 101 17.43 -9.74 0.70
CA ILE A 101 17.87 -8.37 0.40
C ILE A 101 18.21 -7.63 1.70
N ALA A 102 19.51 -7.48 1.97
CA ALA A 102 20.01 -6.56 2.98
C ALA A 102 19.62 -5.11 2.58
N PRO A 103 19.19 -4.26 3.52
CA PRO A 103 18.82 -2.88 3.21
C PRO A 103 20.04 -2.18 2.60
N THR A 104 19.88 -1.75 1.35
CA THR A 104 20.95 -1.09 0.59
C THR A 104 21.05 0.36 1.07
N ASN A 105 21.71 0.56 2.20
CA ASN A 105 22.38 1.83 2.49
C ASN A 105 23.74 1.80 1.79
N VAL A 106 23.80 2.19 0.50
CA VAL A 106 25.09 2.58 -0.10
C VAL A 106 25.04 4.08 -0.36
N LEU A 107 25.67 4.77 0.58
CA LEU A 107 26.47 5.97 0.44
C LEU A 107 26.79 6.28 -1.04
N GLN A 108 26.15 7.30 -1.61
CA GLN A 108 26.74 8.03 -2.72
C GLN A 108 27.83 8.94 -2.13
N ASP A 109 29.09 8.63 -2.41
CA ASP A 109 30.05 9.52 -3.08
C ASP A 109 31.51 9.05 -2.82
N GLY A 110 32.38 9.13 -3.84
CA GLY A 110 33.83 8.98 -3.65
C GLY A 110 34.58 7.94 -4.51
N THR A 111 34.40 7.99 -5.83
CA THR A 111 35.48 8.00 -6.84
C THR A 111 36.69 7.02 -6.75
N GLY A 112 36.68 5.98 -7.60
CA GLY A 112 37.76 5.70 -8.58
C GLY A 112 38.95 4.77 -8.21
N PRO A 113 39.37 3.83 -9.09
CA PRO A 113 40.48 2.90 -8.88
C PRO A 113 41.83 3.41 -9.46
N SER A 114 42.94 3.04 -8.83
CA SER A 114 44.32 3.03 -9.36
C SER A 114 45.12 2.17 -8.36
N GLY A 115 45.81 1.08 -8.68
CA GLY A 115 46.56 0.68 -9.87
C GLY A 115 47.98 0.36 -9.39
N LEU A 116 48.33 -0.94 -9.35
CA LEU A 116 49.63 -1.56 -8.98
C LEU A 116 50.20 -1.33 -7.57
#